data_AF-A0A9D1N6D2-F1
#
_entry.id   AF-A0A9D1N6D2-F1
#
_cell.length_a   1.000
_cell.length_b   1.000
_cell.length_c   1.000
_cell.angle_alpha   90.00
_cell.angle_beta   90.00
_cell.angle_gamma   90.00
#
_symmetry.space_group_name_H-M   'P 1'
#
loop_
_entity.id
_entity.type
_entity.pdbx_description
1 polymer ?
#
loop_
_entity_poly.entity_id
_entity_poly.type
_entity_poly.pdbx_seq_one_letter_code
_entity_poly.pdbx_strand_id
1 'polypeptide(L)'
;SSSRTTAEQNDENARPAISGEIENIDDYDVIYVGFPIWWNDMPRIMYTFFDTYDFSGKTIAPFCTSGGSGISGAVSNIEELEPSATVTEGLRTSPSDAEGDIAEWLESIGLVQQEG
;
A
#
# COMPACT_ATOMS: atom_id res chain seq x y z
N SER A 1 17.62 -2.08 19.02
CA SER A 1 16.74 -3.26 18.90
C SER A 1 17.37 -4.23 17.91
N SER A 2 17.27 -5.55 18.14
CA SER A 2 17.77 -6.62 17.24
C SER A 2 16.64 -7.52 16.74
N SER A 3 15.40 -7.02 16.71
CA SER A 3 14.25 -7.75 16.16
C SER A 3 14.40 -7.91 14.64
N ARG A 4 13.81 -8.97 14.08
CA ARG A 4 13.76 -9.21 12.62
C ARG A 4 13.25 -7.97 11.86
N THR A 5 12.19 -7.35 12.36
CA THR A 5 11.60 -6.13 11.77
C THR A 5 12.55 -4.94 11.75
N THR A 6 13.43 -4.80 12.75
CA THR A 6 14.45 -3.73 12.75
C THR A 6 15.57 -4.05 11.76
N ALA A 7 16.01 -5.31 11.73
CA ALA A 7 17.09 -5.74 10.84
C ALA A 7 16.70 -5.63 9.36
N GLU A 8 15.51 -6.11 9.00
CA GLU A 8 14.97 -6.02 7.64
C GLU A 8 14.77 -4.55 7.24
N GLN A 9 14.11 -3.75 8.07
CA GLN A 9 13.76 -2.38 7.68
C GLN A 9 14.98 -1.46 7.51
N ASN A 10 16.07 -1.71 8.25
CA ASN A 10 17.34 -0.98 8.11
C ASN A 10 18.15 -1.38 6.85
N ASP A 11 17.79 -2.47 6.18
CA ASP A 11 18.41 -2.89 4.91
C ASP A 11 17.46 -2.54 3.75
N GLU A 12 17.84 -1.57 2.93
CA GLU A 12 17.06 -1.13 1.77
C GLU A 12 16.88 -2.21 0.69
N ASN A 13 17.79 -3.17 0.65
CA ASN A 13 17.76 -4.28 -0.30
C ASN A 13 17.02 -5.50 0.24
N ALA A 14 16.54 -5.46 1.49
CA ALA A 14 15.79 -6.58 2.03
C ALA A 14 14.52 -6.81 1.20
N ARG A 15 14.34 -8.07 0.76
CA ARG A 15 13.14 -8.57 0.09
C ARG A 15 12.66 -9.84 0.80
N PRO A 16 11.98 -9.69 1.96
CA PRO A 16 11.41 -10.84 2.66
C PRO A 16 10.47 -11.61 1.74
N ALA A 17 10.59 -12.94 1.72
CA ALA A 17 9.75 -13.80 0.88
C ALA A 17 8.28 -13.74 1.32
N ILE A 18 7.39 -13.67 0.34
CA ILE A 18 5.94 -13.79 0.52
C ILE A 18 5.56 -15.26 0.34
N SER A 19 4.69 -15.78 1.21
CA SER A 19 4.17 -17.14 1.08
C SER A 19 2.96 -17.13 0.15
N GLY A 20 3.00 -17.94 -0.90
CA GLY A 20 1.94 -18.01 -1.91
C GLY A 20 2.04 -16.87 -2.93
N GLU A 21 1.14 -16.91 -3.91
CA GLU A 21 1.10 -15.98 -5.04
C GLU A 21 -0.35 -15.64 -5.39
N ILE A 22 -0.56 -14.49 -6.03
CA ILE A 22 -1.84 -14.08 -6.60
C ILE A 22 -1.82 -14.50 -8.08
N GLU A 23 -2.51 -15.59 -8.41
CA GLU A 23 -2.44 -16.20 -9.75
C GLU A 23 -3.03 -15.32 -10.85
N ASN A 24 -3.94 -14.40 -10.51
CA ASN A 24 -4.74 -13.65 -11.47
C ASN A 24 -4.69 -12.14 -11.23
N ILE A 25 -3.52 -11.61 -10.85
CA ILE A 25 -3.34 -10.16 -10.62
C ILE A 25 -3.73 -9.31 -11.84
N ASP A 26 -3.61 -9.89 -13.04
CA ASP A 26 -3.96 -9.25 -14.31
C ASP A 26 -5.46 -8.97 -14.45
N ASP A 27 -6.33 -9.73 -13.79
CA ASP A 27 -7.79 -9.57 -13.85
C ASP A 27 -8.30 -8.32 -13.12
N TYR A 28 -7.44 -7.63 -12.36
CA TYR A 28 -7.80 -6.50 -11.53
C TYR A 28 -7.32 -5.17 -12.12
N ASP A 29 -8.25 -4.22 -12.27
CA ASP A 29 -7.95 -2.84 -12.66
C ASP A 29 -7.53 -1.98 -11.46
N VAL A 30 -8.00 -2.35 -10.26
CA VAL A 30 -7.80 -1.60 -9.01
C VAL A 30 -7.25 -2.51 -7.93
N ILE A 31 -6.14 -2.11 -7.31
CA ILE A 31 -5.44 -2.82 -6.25
C ILE A 31 -5.46 -1.97 -4.97
N TYR A 32 -6.27 -2.38 -4.00
CA TYR A 32 -6.23 -1.81 -2.65
C TYR A 32 -5.10 -2.45 -1.86
N VAL A 33 -4.16 -1.66 -1.37
CA VAL A 33 -2.97 -2.16 -0.67
C VAL A 33 -2.91 -1.62 0.75
N GLY A 34 -2.93 -2.52 1.73
CA GLY A 34 -2.95 -2.18 3.15
C GLY A 34 -1.65 -2.55 3.87
N PHE A 35 -1.05 -1.62 4.60
CA PHE A 35 0.17 -1.88 5.38
C PHE A 35 0.27 -1.04 6.66
N PRO A 36 0.99 -1.50 7.71
CA PRO A 36 1.38 -0.63 8.81
C PRO A 36 2.50 0.32 8.38
N ILE A 37 2.58 1.53 8.93
CA ILE A 37 3.74 2.41 8.71
C ILE A 37 4.89 2.06 9.66
N TRP A 38 6.06 1.78 9.11
CA TRP A 38 7.32 1.56 9.83
C TRP A 38 8.33 2.66 9.45
N TRP A 39 8.73 3.48 10.43
CA TRP A 39 9.68 4.59 10.22
C TRP A 39 9.31 5.55 9.08
N ASN A 40 8.01 5.88 8.95
CA ASN A 40 7.45 6.71 7.87
C ASN A 40 7.47 6.07 6.47
N ASP A 41 7.65 4.76 6.39
CA ASP A 41 7.69 3.99 5.15
C ASP A 41 6.88 2.68 5.26
N MET A 42 6.71 1.97 4.14
CA MET A 42 6.18 0.62 4.07
C MET A 42 7.17 -0.40 4.66
N PRO A 43 6.68 -1.51 5.24
CA PRO A 43 7.53 -2.64 5.59
C PRO A 43 8.19 -3.23 4.34
N ARG A 44 9.44 -3.72 4.46
CA ARG A 44 10.19 -4.29 3.31
C ARG A 44 9.49 -5.38 2.52
N ILE A 45 8.56 -6.12 3.14
CA ILE A 45 7.77 -7.13 2.42
C ILE A 45 6.89 -6.51 1.32
N MET A 46 6.48 -5.24 1.45
CA MET A 46 5.72 -4.54 0.41
C MET A 46 6.59 -4.25 -0.81
N TYR A 47 7.89 -4.00 -0.63
CA TYR A 47 8.81 -3.88 -1.75
C TYR A 47 8.97 -5.20 -2.50
N THR A 48 8.96 -6.35 -1.79
CA THR A 48 8.86 -7.66 -2.45
C THR A 48 7.56 -7.77 -3.25
N PHE A 49 6.43 -7.31 -2.71
CA PHE A 49 5.14 -7.36 -3.40
C PHE A 49 5.16 -6.55 -4.71
N PHE A 50 5.64 -5.31 -4.68
CA PHE A 50 5.78 -4.47 -5.88
C PHE A 50 6.78 -5.03 -6.89
N ASP A 51 7.90 -5.60 -6.43
CA ASP A 51 8.85 -6.27 -7.33
C ASP A 51 8.30 -7.55 -7.99
N THR A 52 7.24 -8.15 -7.44
CA THR A 52 6.75 -9.48 -7.86
C THR A 52 5.71 -9.41 -8.99
N TYR A 53 4.89 -8.36 -9.03
CA TYR A 53 3.75 -8.27 -9.96
C TYR A 53 3.86 -7.04 -10.85
N ASP A 54 3.31 -7.12 -12.06
CA ASP A 54 3.23 -5.96 -12.96
C ASP A 54 1.95 -5.17 -12.67
N PHE A 55 2.11 -3.92 -12.21
CA PHE A 55 1.00 -3.01 -11.97
C PHE A 55 0.77 -2.00 -13.09
N SER A 56 1.45 -2.16 -14.23
CA SER A 56 1.32 -1.26 -15.39
C SER A 56 -0.14 -1.10 -15.82
N GLY A 57 -0.60 0.14 -15.89
CA GLY A 57 -1.97 0.49 -16.28
C GLY A 57 -3.04 0.25 -15.21
N LYS A 58 -2.68 -0.28 -14.02
CA LYS A 58 -3.60 -0.48 -12.90
C LYS A 58 -3.69 0.77 -12.02
N THR A 59 -4.73 0.85 -11.21
CA THR A 59 -4.87 1.83 -10.12
C THR A 59 -4.45 1.19 -8.80
N ILE A 60 -3.52 1.81 -8.07
CA ILE A 60 -3.12 1.39 -6.73
C ILE A 60 -3.71 2.37 -5.72
N ALA A 61 -4.52 1.86 -4.79
CA ALA A 61 -5.17 2.60 -3.72
C ALA A 61 -4.57 2.21 -2.35
N PRO A 62 -3.53 2.93 -1.87
CA PRO A 62 -2.85 2.58 -0.64
C PRO A 62 -3.61 3.04 0.61
N PHE A 63 -3.63 2.21 1.64
CA PHE A 63 -4.11 2.58 2.96
C PHE A 63 -3.19 2.04 4.06
N CYS A 64 -3.18 2.70 5.21
CA CYS A 64 -2.32 2.32 6.32
C CYS A 64 -2.97 2.51 7.68
N THR A 65 -2.40 1.79 8.65
CA THR A 65 -2.56 2.08 10.08
C THR A 65 -1.22 2.50 10.67
N SER A 66 -1.23 3.43 11.63
CA SER A 66 0.01 3.87 12.28
C SER A 66 -0.22 4.46 13.67
N GLY A 67 0.83 4.48 14.48
CA GLY A 67 0.84 5.16 15.80
C GLY A 67 0.88 6.69 15.74
N GLY A 68 0.77 7.31 14.56
CA GLY A 68 0.77 8.78 14.40
C GLY A 68 1.31 9.26 13.06
N SER A 69 2.23 8.52 12.45
CA SER A 69 2.83 8.86 11.16
C SER A 69 1.82 8.88 10.01
N GLY A 70 1.91 9.88 9.14
CA GLY A 70 1.14 9.94 7.90
C GLY A 70 1.57 8.89 6.87
N ILE A 71 0.77 8.76 5.81
CA ILE A 71 1.00 7.80 4.71
C ILE A 71 1.80 8.39 3.54
N SER A 72 1.93 9.72 3.44
CA SER A 72 2.44 10.39 2.24
C SER A 72 3.82 9.89 1.76
N GLY A 73 4.74 9.61 2.67
CA GLY A 73 6.05 9.05 2.30
C GLY A 73 5.95 7.67 1.64
N ALA A 74 5.07 6.81 2.14
CA ALA A 74 4.81 5.51 1.53
C ALA A 74 4.13 5.65 0.16
N VAL A 75 3.20 6.61 -0.01
CA VAL A 75 2.57 6.89 -1.31
C VAL A 75 3.63 7.27 -2.35
N SER A 76 4.52 8.20 -2.02
CA SER A 76 5.60 8.62 -2.93
C SER A 76 6.53 7.46 -3.29
N ASN A 77 6.84 6.58 -2.34
CA ASN A 77 7.65 5.39 -2.64
C ASN A 77 6.94 4.42 -3.59
N ILE A 78 5.61 4.27 -3.48
CA ILE A 78 4.83 3.44 -4.42
C ILE A 78 4.83 4.08 -5.82
N GLU A 79 4.67 5.39 -5.93
CA GLU A 79 4.76 6.13 -7.20
C GLU A 79 6.11 5.94 -7.90
N GLU A 80 7.20 5.90 -7.13
CA GLU A 80 8.55 5.64 -7.65
C GLU A 80 8.75 4.20 -8.10
N LEU A 81 8.18 3.22 -7.38
CA LEU A 81 8.25 1.80 -7.72
C LEU A 81 7.40 1.46 -8.94
N GLU A 82 6.21 2.07 -9.06
CA GLU A 82 5.20 1.75 -10.06
C GLU A 82 4.89 2.95 -10.98
N PRO A 83 5.87 3.47 -11.75
CA PRO A 83 5.70 4.69 -12.55
C PRO A 83 4.71 4.54 -13.71
N SER A 84 4.32 3.29 -14.02
CA SER A 84 3.32 2.98 -15.06
C SER A 84 1.94 2.68 -14.49
N ALA A 85 1.77 2.70 -13.16
CA ALA A 85 0.48 2.60 -12.49
C ALA A 85 -0.06 4.00 -12.16
N THR A 86 -1.36 4.07 -11.90
CA THR A 86 -1.96 5.25 -11.27
C THR A 86 -2.02 5.04 -9.77
N VAL A 87 -1.27 5.81 -8.98
CA VAL A 87 -1.34 5.74 -7.51
C VAL A 87 -2.29 6.83 -7.01
N THR A 88 -3.28 6.45 -6.21
CA THR A 88 -4.24 7.43 -5.65
C THR A 88 -3.67 8.11 -4.41
N GLU A 89 -4.36 9.15 -3.92
CA GLU A 89 -4.17 9.59 -2.54
C GLU A 89 -4.42 8.42 -1.58
N GLY A 90 -3.58 8.32 -0.56
CA GLY A 90 -3.63 7.22 0.41
C GLY A 90 -4.42 7.56 1.66
N LEU A 91 -5.03 6.54 2.27
CA LEU A 91 -5.75 6.68 3.54
C LEU A 91 -4.89 6.26 4.73
N ARG A 92 -4.76 7.12 5.74
CA ARG A 92 -4.36 6.69 7.09
C ARG A 92 -5.60 6.60 7.96
N THR A 93 -5.90 5.43 8.50
CA THR A 93 -7.03 5.22 9.40
C THR A 93 -6.62 4.49 10.68
N SER A 94 -7.55 4.41 11.63
CA SER A 94 -7.46 3.62 12.85
C SER A 94 -8.64 2.65 12.93
N PRO A 95 -8.53 1.51 13.64
CA PRO A 95 -9.64 0.56 13.74
C PRO A 95 -10.95 1.16 14.29
N SER A 96 -10.90 2.23 15.07
CA SER A 96 -12.11 2.87 15.61
C SER A 96 -12.84 3.76 14.60
N ASP A 97 -12.14 4.24 13.57
CA ASP A 97 -12.65 5.25 12.62
C ASP A 97 -12.81 4.69 11.19
N ALA A 98 -12.34 3.46 10.97
CA ALA A 98 -12.19 2.84 9.66
C ALA A 98 -13.43 2.88 8.77
N GLU A 99 -14.63 2.67 9.32
CA GLU A 99 -15.86 2.65 8.51
C GLU A 99 -16.12 4.00 7.81
N GLY A 100 -16.05 5.09 8.57
CA GLY A 100 -16.25 6.44 8.02
C GLY A 100 -15.09 6.88 7.14
N ASP A 101 -13.86 6.68 7.62
CA ASP A 101 -12.64 7.05 6.90
C ASP A 101 -12.55 6.35 5.53
N ILE A 102 -12.89 5.06 5.45
CA ILE A 102 -12.87 4.31 4.19
C ILE A 102 -13.94 4.84 3.24
N ALA A 103 -15.15 5.12 3.71
CA ALA A 103 -16.21 5.65 2.87
C ALA A 103 -15.81 7.00 2.25
N GLU A 104 -15.35 7.94 3.08
CA GLU A 104 -14.91 9.26 2.62
C GLU A 104 -13.72 9.18 1.65
N TRP A 105 -12.76 8.29 1.95
CA TRP A 105 -11.58 8.09 1.10
C TRP A 105 -11.95 7.52 -0.27
N LEU A 106 -12.81 6.51 -0.33
CA LEU A 106 -13.23 5.93 -1.60
C LEU A 106 -13.94 6.97 -2.47
N GLU A 107 -14.74 7.87 -1.87
CA GLU A 107 -15.37 8.98 -2.59
C GLU A 107 -14.33 9.95 -3.13
N SER A 108 -13.32 10.32 -2.32
CA SER A 108 -12.31 11.30 -2.71
C SER A 108 -11.42 10.81 -3.85
N ILE A 109 -11.13 9.51 -3.91
CA ILE A 109 -10.34 8.89 -4.99
C ILE A 109 -11.19 8.41 -6.18
N GLY A 110 -12.51 8.66 -6.14
CA GLY A 110 -13.41 8.34 -7.25
C GLY A 110 -13.65 6.85 -7.47
N LEU A 111 -13.50 6.02 -6.44
CA LEU A 111 -13.66 4.56 -6.51
C LEU A 111 -14.97 4.03 -5.89
N VAL A 112 -15.89 4.92 -5.52
CA VAL A 112 -17.27 4.53 -5.20
C VAL A 112 -18.06 4.33 -6.50
N GLN A 113 -18.71 3.19 -6.64
CA GLN A 113 -19.71 3.01 -7.70
C GLN A 113 -20.86 3.98 -7.44
N GLN A 114 -21.09 4.94 -8.34
CA GLN A 114 -22.38 5.61 -8.39
C GLN A 114 -23.41 4.57 -8.82
N GLU A 115 -24.25 4.11 -7.89
CA GLU A 115 -25.47 3.41 -8.25
C GLU A 115 -26.35 4.39 -9.04
N GLY A 116 -26.48 4.15 -10.34
CA GLY A 116 -27.46 4.81 -11.20
C GLY A 116 -28.84 4.17 -11.09
#